data_AF-A0A820FT01-F1
#
_entry.id   AF-A0A820FT01-F1
#
_cell.length_a   1.000
_cell.length_b   1.000
_cell.length_c   1.000
_cell.angle_alpha   90.00
_cell.angle_beta   90.00
_cell.angle_gamma   90.00
#
_symmetry.space_group_name_H-M   'P 1'
#
loop_
_entity.id
_entity.type
_entity.pdbx_description
1 polymer ?
#
loop_
_entity_poly.entity_id
_entity_poly.type
_entity_poly.pdbx_seq_one_letter_code
_entity_poly.pdbx_strand_id
1 'polypeptide(L)' 'MPWIDFNKGDIEAWVRLNEANTAKYVLEKVLEAENGRLIIENNEIICRIV' A
#
# COMPACT_ATOMS: atom_id res chain seq x y z
N MET A 1 16.17 -2.30 -0.15
CA MET A 1 15.45 -2.35 1.15
C MET A 1 14.12 -1.64 0.94
N PRO A 2 12.98 -2.22 1.35
CA PRO A 2 11.71 -1.55 1.13
C PRO A 2 11.72 -0.20 1.85
N TRP A 3 11.13 0.83 1.24
CA TRP A 3 11.17 2.18 1.75
C TRP A 3 9.77 2.78 1.79
N ILE A 4 9.50 3.56 2.84
CA ILE A 4 8.28 4.34 2.97
C ILE A 4 8.68 5.80 3.00
N ASP A 5 8.16 6.56 2.05
CA ASP A 5 8.28 8.00 1.98
C ASP A 5 6.98 8.63 2.50
N PHE A 6 7.08 9.34 3.60
CA PHE A 6 5.95 9.98 4.27
C PHE A 6 6.43 11.26 4.94
N ASN A 7 5.76 12.38 4.64
CA ASN A 7 6.01 13.62 5.37
C ASN A 7 4.96 13.78 6.46
N LYS A 8 5.41 14.19 7.64
CA LYS A 8 4.52 14.44 8.77
C LYS A 8 3.52 15.54 8.39
N GLY A 9 2.22 15.19 8.40
CA GLY A 9 1.12 16.09 8.04
C GLY A 9 0.44 15.72 6.73
N ASP A 10 1.06 14.86 5.91
CA ASP A 10 0.45 14.33 4.70
C ASP A 10 -0.63 13.29 5.04
N ILE A 11 -1.62 13.17 4.16
CA ILE A 11 -2.65 12.12 4.20
C ILE A 11 -2.30 10.92 3.32
N GLU A 12 -1.18 11.00 2.61
CA GLU A 12 -0.71 9.98 1.68
C GLU A 12 0.77 9.67 1.93
N ALA A 13 1.18 8.45 1.57
CA ALA A 13 2.55 7.96 1.67
C ALA A 13 2.90 7.14 0.42
N TRP A 14 4.18 7.06 0.11
CA TRP A 14 4.68 6.26 -1.00
C TRP A 14 5.47 5.07 -0.49
N VAL A 15 5.09 3.87 -0.92
CA VAL A 15 5.79 2.64 -0.57
C VAL A 15 6.54 2.12 -1.78
N ARG A 16 7.85 1.96 -1.66
CA ARG A 16 8.71 1.34 -2.68
C ARG A 16 9.11 -0.06 -2.23
N LEU A 17 8.72 -1.04 -3.03
CA LEU A 17 9.13 -2.43 -2.85
C LEU A 17 10.40 -2.70 -3.66
N ASN A 18 11.21 -3.66 -3.21
CA ASN A 18 12.55 -3.90 -3.78
C ASN A 18 12.52 -4.51 -5.18
N GLU A 19 11.47 -5.25 -5.47
CA GLU A 19 11.40 -6.13 -6.63
C GLU A 19 10.37 -5.59 -7.62
N ALA A 20 10.68 -5.75 -8.91
CA ALA A 20 9.77 -5.39 -9.98
C ALA A 20 8.49 -6.23 -9.86
N ASN A 21 7.34 -5.60 -10.12
CA ASN A 21 6.00 -6.21 -10.09
C ASN A 21 5.48 -6.65 -8.71
N THR A 22 6.28 -6.55 -7.65
CA THR A 22 5.81 -6.94 -6.30
C THR A 22 4.71 -6.02 -5.78
N ALA A 23 4.69 -4.75 -6.18
CA ALA A 23 3.63 -3.81 -5.80
C ALA A 23 2.26 -4.26 -6.32
N LYS A 24 2.22 -4.80 -7.55
CA LYS A 24 1.00 -5.35 -8.14
C LYS A 24 0.53 -6.58 -7.39
N TYR A 25 1.44 -7.52 -7.13
CA TYR A 25 1.11 -8.74 -6.39
C TYR A 25 0.57 -8.45 -4.98
N VAL A 26 1.20 -7.52 -4.25
CA VAL A 26 0.76 -7.13 -2.90
C VAL A 26 -0.61 -6.48 -2.95
N LEU A 27 -0.85 -5.57 -3.89
CA LEU A 27 -2.14 -4.91 -4.03
C LEU A 27 -3.25 -5.93 -4.35
N GLU A 28 -3.01 -6.85 -5.29
CA GLU A 28 -3.96 -7.91 -5.64
C GLU A 28 -4.30 -8.79 -4.42
N LYS A 29 -3.28 -9.21 -3.65
CA LYS A 29 -3.48 -10.06 -2.47
C LYS A 29 -4.27 -9.38 -1.35
N VAL A 30 -4.00 -8.10 -1.11
CA VAL A 30 -4.74 -7.31 -0.11
C VAL A 30 -6.20 -7.18 -0.52
N LEU A 31 -6.44 -6.84 -1.79
CA LEU A 31 -7.81 -6.68 -2.31
C LEU A 31 -8.58 -8.02 -2.28
N GLU A 32 -7.92 -9.15 -2.56
CA GLU A 32 -8.54 -10.47 -2.45
C GLU A 32 -8.94 -10.85 -1.01
N ALA A 33 -8.10 -10.52 -0.02
CA ALA A 33 -8.27 -10.97 1.36
C ALA A 33 -9.38 -10.22 2.12
N GLU A 34 -9.61 -8.95 1.79
CA GLU A 34 -10.40 -8.03 2.63
C GLU A 34 -11.59 -7.37 1.87
N ASN A 35 -12.22 -8.12 0.95
CA ASN A 35 -13.31 -7.62 0.09
C ASN A 35 -12.92 -6.34 -0.69
N GLY A 36 -11.68 -6.25 -1.16
CA GLY A 36 -11.20 -5.11 -1.93
C GLY A 36 -10.75 -3.92 -1.08
N ARG A 37 -10.50 -4.10 0.22
CA ARG A 37 -10.10 -3.01 1.13
C ARG A 37 -8.73 -3.24 1.75
N LEU A 38 -7.94 -2.18 1.90
CA LEU A 38 -6.73 -2.23 2.72
C LEU A 38 -7.04 -1.58 4.07
N ILE A 39 -6.84 -2.32 5.16
CA ILE A 39 -7.06 -1.81 6.52
C ILE A 39 -5.73 -1.75 7.27
N ILE A 40 -5.39 -0.59 7.82
CA ILE A 40 -4.23 -0.39 8.69
C ILE A 40 -4.72 0.25 9.99
N GLU A 41 -4.46 -0.39 11.13
CA GLU A 41 -4.88 0.09 12.46
C GLU A 41 -6.37 0.50 12.54
N ASN A 42 -7.26 -0.31 11.96
CA ASN A 42 -8.71 -0.06 11.83
C ASN A 42 -9.11 1.11 10.91
N ASN A 43 -8.18 1.70 10.18
CA ASN A 43 -8.46 2.70 9.16
C ASN A 43 -8.45 2.06 7.77
N GLU A 44 -9.50 2.32 6.99
CA GLU A 44 -9.55 1.95 5.59
C GLU A 44 -8.69 2.93 4.78
N ILE A 45 -7.77 2.39 3.98
CA ILE A 45 -6.82 3.15 3.18
C ILE A 45 -6.99 2.80 1.71
N ILE A 46 -6.94 3.82 0.87
CA ILE A 46 -6.94 3.66 -0.59
C ILE A 46 -5.50 3.55 -1.05
N CYS A 47 -5.18 2.47 -1.76
CA CYS A 47 -3.87 2.25 -2.35
C CYS A 47 -3.99 2.11 -3.88
N ARG A 48 -3.03 2.66 -4.60
CA ARG A 48 -2.92 2.54 -6.07
C ARG A 48 -1.46 2.46 -6.49
N ILE A 49 -1.21 1.80 -7.61
CA ILE A 49 0.09 1.81 -8.27
C ILE A 49 0.16 3.08 -9.12
N VAL A 50 1.29 3.79 -9.02
CA VAL A 50 1.56 5.04 -9.76
C VAL A 50 2.82 4.87 -10.59
#